data_AF-A0A2A5BFW6-F1
#
_entry.id   AF-A0A2A5BFW6-F1
#
_cell.length_a   1.000
_cell.length_b   1.000
_cell.length_c   1.000
_cell.angle_alpha   90.00
_cell.angle_beta   90.00
_cell.angle_gamma   90.00
#
_symmetry.space_group_name_H-M   'P 1'
#
loop_
_entity.id
_entity.type
_entity.pdbx_description
1 polymer ?
#
loop_
_entity_poly.entity_id
_entity_poly.type
_entity_poly.pdbx_seq_one_letter_code
_entity_poly.pdbx_strand_id
1 'polypeptide(L)'
;MKPRKVIIATDKEYSDEYEYILDDLFKRKIDLFCAWGKYCGQWDTAMDLFITDPKRMDEEHHITTTCHNDEPFDDVLNMAELWFSEKRGNEVEIIKL
;
A
#
# COMPACT_ATOMS: atom_id res chain seq x y z
N MET A 1 3.12 -3.85 17.37
CA MET A 1 3.74 -3.80 16.03
C MET A 1 2.64 -3.44 15.06
N LYS A 2 2.86 -2.54 14.09
CA LYS A 2 1.80 -2.19 13.12
C LYS A 2 1.60 -3.32 12.10
N PRO A 3 0.41 -3.44 11.48
CA PRO A 3 0.16 -4.40 10.40
C PRO A 3 1.11 -4.24 9.21
N ARG A 4 1.29 -5.32 8.46
CA ARG A 4 2.16 -5.38 7.26
C ARG A 4 1.38 -5.37 5.95
N LYS A 5 0.05 -5.38 6.02
CA LYS A 5 -0.85 -5.27 4.89
C LYS A 5 -1.62 -3.98 5.08
N VAL A 6 -1.60 -3.11 4.08
CA VAL A 6 -2.12 -1.76 4.19
C VAL A 6 -3.07 -1.49 3.04
N ILE A 7 -4.25 -0.97 3.37
CA ILE A 7 -5.16 -0.37 2.40
C ILE A 7 -5.14 1.14 2.63
N ILE A 8 -4.79 1.91 1.61
CA ILE A 8 -5.04 3.34 1.59
C ILE A 8 -6.38 3.61 0.91
N ALA A 9 -7.36 4.04 1.70
CA ALA A 9 -8.68 4.41 1.23
C ALA A 9 -8.73 5.94 1.06
N THR A 10 -8.85 6.40 -0.19
CA THR A 10 -8.63 7.81 -0.53
C THR A 10 -9.59 8.29 -1.61
N ASP A 11 -10.10 9.51 -1.43
CA ASP A 11 -10.77 10.30 -2.46
C ASP A 11 -9.90 11.49 -2.94
N LYS A 12 -8.61 11.50 -2.57
CA LYS A 12 -7.63 12.54 -2.91
C LYS A 12 -6.60 12.07 -3.92
N GLU A 13 -6.24 12.96 -4.82
CA GLU A 13 -5.08 12.83 -5.70
C GLU A 13 -3.80 12.70 -4.87
N TYR A 14 -2.84 11.92 -5.36
CA TYR A 14 -1.52 11.86 -4.75
C TYR A 14 -0.78 13.17 -5.01
N SER A 15 -0.02 13.63 -4.02
CA SER A 15 0.90 14.76 -4.13
C SER A 15 2.11 14.51 -3.22
N ASP A 16 3.22 15.21 -3.48
CA ASP A 16 4.46 15.05 -2.69
C ASP A 16 4.28 15.39 -1.20
N GLU A 17 3.19 16.08 -0.83
CA GLU A 17 2.85 16.33 0.58
C GLU A 17 2.59 15.03 1.35
N TYR A 18 2.25 13.93 0.65
CA TYR A 18 1.99 12.63 1.21
C TYR A 18 3.17 11.66 1.12
N GLU A 19 4.33 12.07 0.60
CA GLU A 19 5.50 11.18 0.46
C GLU A 19 5.90 10.54 1.80
N TYR A 20 5.64 11.23 2.93
CA TYR A 20 5.89 10.70 4.27
C TYR A 20 5.14 9.39 4.57
N ILE A 21 3.98 9.16 3.92
CA ILE A 21 3.24 7.91 4.03
C ILE A 21 4.01 6.79 3.33
N LEU A 22 4.44 7.03 2.08
CA LEU A 22 5.20 6.04 1.30
C LEU A 22 6.51 5.68 2.01
N ASP A 23 7.20 6.68 2.56
CA ASP A 23 8.43 6.51 3.33
C ASP A 23 8.22 5.69 4.62
N ASP A 24 7.14 5.94 5.40
CA ASP A 24 6.80 5.11 6.57
C ASP A 24 6.56 3.65 6.17
N LEU A 25 5.72 3.44 5.15
CA LEU A 25 5.35 2.10 4.67
C LEU A 25 6.56 1.32 4.16
N PHE A 26 7.43 1.98 3.40
CA PHE A 26 8.69 1.41 2.92
C PHE A 26 9.62 1.05 4.10
N LYS A 27 9.83 1.96 5.06
CA LYS A 27 10.69 1.68 6.23
C LYS A 27 10.17 0.55 7.11
N ARG A 28 8.85 0.39 7.19
CA ARG A 28 8.18 -0.72 7.90
C ARG A 28 8.32 -2.06 7.18
N LYS A 29 8.83 -2.04 5.95
CA LYS A 29 8.94 -3.20 5.07
C LYS A 29 7.61 -3.93 4.97
N ILE A 30 6.52 -3.26 4.62
CA ILE A 30 5.20 -3.91 4.49
C ILE A 30 5.22 -5.00 3.40
N ASP A 31 4.25 -5.90 3.40
CA ASP A 31 4.15 -6.96 2.38
C ASP A 31 3.16 -6.57 1.26
N LEU A 32 2.10 -5.83 1.61
CA LEU A 32 1.03 -5.46 0.69
C LEU A 32 0.62 -3.99 0.88
N PHE A 33 0.56 -3.27 -0.24
CA PHE A 33 -0.04 -1.94 -0.36
C PHE A 33 -1.19 -1.99 -1.38
N CYS A 34 -2.41 -1.81 -0.90
CA CYS A 34 -3.59 -1.68 -1.76
C CYS A 34 -4.08 -0.23 -1.74
N ALA A 35 -4.19 0.40 -2.89
CA ALA A 35 -4.88 1.66 -3.02
C ALA A 35 -6.35 1.45 -3.40
N TRP A 36 -7.27 2.10 -2.69
CA TRP A 36 -8.71 2.01 -2.96
C TRP A 36 -9.36 3.39 -3.02
N GLY A 37 -10.28 3.56 -3.96
CA GLY A 37 -11.06 4.78 -4.13
C GLY A 37 -10.74 5.56 -5.40
N LYS A 38 -11.30 6.77 -5.53
CA LYS A 38 -11.41 7.50 -6.80
C LYS A 38 -10.06 7.75 -7.50
N TYR A 39 -9.00 8.02 -6.73
CA TYR A 39 -7.68 8.37 -7.26
C TYR A 39 -6.61 7.33 -6.92
N CYS A 40 -7.01 6.10 -6.58
CA CYS A 40 -6.09 5.05 -6.11
C CYS A 40 -4.96 4.75 -7.10
N GLY A 41 -5.19 4.85 -8.41
CA GLY A 41 -4.16 4.60 -9.42
C GLY A 41 -2.96 5.55 -9.32
N GLN A 42 -3.15 6.79 -8.84
CA GLN A 42 -2.04 7.71 -8.61
C GLN A 42 -1.19 7.28 -7.41
N TRP A 43 -1.83 6.80 -6.35
CA TRP A 43 -1.15 6.29 -5.14
C TRP A 43 -0.37 5.02 -5.43
N ASP A 44 -0.94 4.13 -6.24
CA ASP A 44 -0.30 2.91 -6.73
C ASP A 44 0.94 3.23 -7.58
N THR A 45 0.78 4.11 -8.57
CA THR A 45 1.90 4.61 -9.39
C THR A 45 2.99 5.27 -8.53
N ALA A 46 2.59 6.06 -7.52
CA ALA A 46 3.53 6.72 -6.63
C ALA A 46 4.33 5.71 -5.78
N MET A 47 3.67 4.68 -5.22
CA MET A 47 4.36 3.63 -4.49
C MET A 47 5.30 2.83 -5.40
N ASP A 48 4.85 2.45 -6.60
CA ASP A 48 5.68 1.74 -7.59
C ASP A 48 6.95 2.52 -7.94
N LEU A 49 6.82 3.82 -8.23
CA LEU A 49 7.97 4.68 -8.49
C LEU A 49 8.87 4.84 -7.26
N PHE A 50 8.28 4.90 -6.06
CA PHE A 50 9.03 5.04 -4.81
C PHE A 50 9.89 3.79 -4.52
N ILE A 51 9.34 2.59 -4.69
CA ILE A 51 10.04 1.32 -4.41
C ILE A 51 11.05 0.95 -5.50
N THR A 52 10.83 1.39 -6.75
CA THR A 52 11.72 1.13 -7.88
C THR A 52 12.82 2.19 -8.08
N ASP A 53 12.87 3.23 -7.23
CA ASP A 53 13.97 4.20 -7.27
C ASP A 53 15.32 3.48 -7.04
N PRO A 54 16.29 3.58 -7.97
CA PRO A 54 17.60 2.93 -7.84
C PRO A 54 18.38 3.30 -6.57
N LYS A 55 18.07 4.42 -5.91
CA LYS A 55 18.67 4.82 -4.63
C LYS A 55 18.09 4.09 -3.43
N ARG A 56 16.88 3.51 -3.57
CA ARG A 56 16.15 2.78 -2.52
C ARG A 56 16.06 1.27 -2.81
N MET A 57 16.28 0.86 -4.06
CA MET A 57 16.14 -0.52 -4.49
C MET A 57 17.01 -1.45 -3.62
N ASP A 58 16.35 -2.36 -2.92
CA ASP A 58 16.93 -3.38 -2.04
C ASP A 58 16.37 -4.74 -2.51
N GLU A 59 17.26 -5.63 -2.97
CA GLU A 59 16.86 -6.95 -3.51
C GLU A 59 16.13 -7.82 -2.46
N GLU A 60 16.28 -7.53 -1.17
CA GLU A 60 15.62 -8.23 -0.08
C GLU A 60 14.31 -7.55 0.38
N HIS A 61 13.91 -6.46 -0.27
CA HIS A 61 12.72 -5.69 0.09
C HIS A 61 11.71 -5.64 -1.07
N HIS A 62 10.66 -6.44 -0.92
CA HIS A 62 9.54 -6.49 -1.86
C HIS A 62 8.26 -5.99 -1.18
N ILE A 63 7.51 -5.13 -1.88
CA ILE A 63 6.16 -4.71 -1.54
C ILE A 63 5.29 -5.04 -2.75
N THR A 64 4.23 -5.82 -2.55
CA THR A 64 3.21 -5.98 -3.60
C THR A 64 2.26 -4.80 -3.59
N THR A 65 2.02 -4.22 -4.76
CA THR A 65 1.13 -3.07 -5.00
C THR A 65 -0.10 -3.50 -5.80
N THR A 66 -1.24 -2.87 -5.55
CA THR A 66 -2.49 -3.07 -6.30
C THR A 66 -3.40 -1.86 -6.13
N CYS A 67 -4.27 -1.60 -7.11
CA CYS A 67 -5.24 -0.53 -7.05
C CYS A 67 -6.64 -0.95 -7.50
N HIS A 68 -7.64 -0.37 -6.84
CA HIS A 68 -9.04 -0.78 -6.98
C HIS A 68 -9.96 0.45 -6.95
N ASN A 69 -10.28 1.02 -8.12
CA ASN A 69 -11.15 2.20 -8.26
C ASN A 69 -12.63 1.84 -8.43
N ASP A 70 -12.92 0.64 -8.95
CA ASP A 70 -14.28 0.21 -9.33
C ASP A 70 -14.79 -0.99 -8.51
N GLU A 71 -14.02 -1.45 -7.52
CA GLU A 71 -14.38 -2.58 -6.66
C GLU A 71 -14.96 -2.12 -5.32
N PRO A 72 -15.94 -2.85 -4.74
CA PRO A 72 -16.42 -2.58 -3.39
C PRO A 72 -15.28 -2.68 -2.36
N PHE A 73 -15.28 -1.77 -1.38
CA PHE A 73 -14.25 -1.76 -0.33
C PHE A 73 -14.16 -3.09 0.42
N ASP A 74 -15.31 -3.71 0.72
CA ASP A 74 -15.35 -4.99 1.46
C ASP A 74 -14.66 -6.12 0.68
N ASP A 75 -14.76 -6.14 -0.64
CA ASP A 75 -14.07 -7.15 -1.48
C ASP A 75 -12.56 -6.95 -1.44
N VAL A 76 -12.09 -5.70 -1.47
CA VAL A 76 -10.66 -5.36 -1.37
C VAL A 76 -10.12 -5.66 0.02
N LEU A 77 -10.90 -5.39 1.07
CA LEU A 77 -10.55 -5.77 2.44
C LEU A 77 -10.44 -7.28 2.58
N ASN A 78 -11.43 -8.03 2.08
CA ASN A 78 -11.39 -9.50 2.08
C ASN A 78 -10.16 -10.04 1.34
N MET A 79 -9.82 -9.45 0.18
CA MET A 79 -8.61 -9.81 -0.56
C MET A 79 -7.34 -9.56 0.26
N ALA A 80 -7.20 -8.37 0.86
CA ALA A 80 -6.04 -8.04 1.69
C ALA A 80 -5.94 -8.93 2.94
N GLU A 81 -7.08 -9.31 3.54
CA GLU A 81 -7.11 -10.26 4.66
C GLU A 81 -6.67 -11.66 4.24
N LEU A 82 -7.00 -12.11 3.02
CA LEU A 82 -6.60 -13.41 2.49
C LEU A 82 -5.16 -13.42 1.94
N TRP A 83 -4.55 -12.25 1.74
CA TRP A 83 -3.18 -12.15 1.21
C TRP A 83 -2.17 -12.80 2.14
N PHE A 84 -1.36 -13.70 1.57
CA PHE A 84 -0.32 -14.40 2.30
C PHE A 84 0.79 -13.44 2.72
N SER A 85 1.16 -13.46 4.00
CA SER A 85 2.31 -12.74 4.54
C SER A 85 3.23 -13.73 5.26
N GLU A 86 4.50 -13.72 4.87
CA GLU A 86 5.53 -14.60 5.46
C GLU A 86 5.77 -14.32 6.95
N LYS A 87 5.54 -13.08 7.40
CA LYS A 87 5.89 -12.59 8.72
C LYS A 87 4.63 -12.34 9.53
N ARG A 88 4.51 -13.08 10.65
CA ARG A 88 3.38 -13.11 11.62
C ARG A 88 2.42 -11.91 11.58
N GLY A 89 1.13 -12.22 11.41
CA GLY A 89 0.00 -11.31 11.60
C GLY A 89 -0.82 -11.16 10.32
N ASN A 90 -2.13 -11.44 10.40
CA ASN A 90 -3.03 -11.35 9.24
C ASN A 90 -3.85 -10.05 9.20
N GLU A 91 -3.57 -9.13 10.12
CA GLU A 91 -4.26 -7.86 10.25
C GLU A 91 -3.97 -6.95 9.04
N VAL A 92 -4.95 -6.12 8.71
CA VAL A 92 -4.86 -5.10 7.67
C VAL A 92 -5.00 -3.73 8.33
N GLU A 93 -4.05 -2.82 8.08
CA GLU A 93 -4.18 -1.41 8.47
C GLU A 93 -4.94 -0.67 7.37
N ILE A 94 -5.94 0.13 7.75
CA ILE A 94 -6.66 1.00 6.83
C ILE A 94 -6.25 2.44 7.13
N ILE A 95 -5.63 3.10 6.16
CA ILE A 95 -5.31 4.52 6.20
C ILE A 95 -6.39 5.26 5.40
N LYS A 96 -7.09 6.19 6.04
CA LYS A 96 -8.12 7.03 5.39
C LYS A 96 -7.57 8.43 5.18
N LEU A 97 -7.69 8.94 3.96
CA LEU A 97 -7.21 10.28 3.56
C LEU A 97 -8.34 11.19 3.13
#